data_AF-A0A9D7QU38-F1
#
_entry.id   AF-A0A9D7QU38-F1
#
_cell.length_a   1.000
_cell.length_b   1.000
_cell.length_c   1.000
_cell.angle_alpha   90.00
_cell.angle_beta   90.00
_cell.angle_gamma   90.00
#
_symmetry.space_group_name_H-M   'P 1'
#
loop_
_entity.id
_entity.type
_entity.pdbx_description
1 polymer ?
#
loop_
_entity_poly.entity_id
_entity_poly.type
_entity_poly.pdbx_seq_one_letter_code
_entity_poly.pdbx_strand_id
1 'polypeptide(L)'
;MLRRVISLCGLLILSTLSTVSAENPDSVKTKAPSTIVHYPQEKHLANIKQLTFGGDNAEAYFSFDNSKITFQATNKKWGDQCDQIYFSELATSDMGTNKPSLISTGQGRTTCSYFMPDNKSVVYASTHLTSASCPHVPAKRPDGKYVWSIYDSFDIFVADMNGKILKQLTNTPGYDAEPTVSPKGDKIVFTSLRSGDLELYTMNIDGSNVKQITFGLGYDGGAFFSPDGSKIVFRASRPKTDEEVKVYKDLLAEGLVMPTNMELYVCNADGSDLRQVTNLGQANWAPFFHPSGKKIIFASNHKSVSRGLPFNLFMIDIDGTNLEQITYDGFFDAFPMFSFDGKKLIFSSNRNNNGTHDTNLFIADWVD
;
A
#
# COMPACT_ATOMS: atom_id res chain seq x y z
N MET A 1 8.00 -49.94 33.05
CA MET A 1 7.18 -50.32 34.22
C MET A 1 5.74 -50.50 33.72
N LEU A 2 5.00 -51.59 34.02
CA LEU A 2 4.24 -51.89 35.27
C LEU A 2 3.24 -50.77 35.62
N ARG A 3 1.90 -51.01 35.66
CA ARG A 3 1.10 -51.73 36.70
C ARG A 3 1.19 -51.03 38.08
N ARG A 4 0.18 -50.90 38.97
CA ARG A 4 -1.25 -51.36 39.11
C ARG A 4 -1.92 -50.44 40.21
N VAL A 5 -3.21 -50.46 40.61
CA VAL A 5 -4.41 -51.29 40.33
C VAL A 5 -5.75 -50.54 40.56
N ILE A 6 -6.80 -51.10 39.99
CA ILE A 6 -8.28 -51.00 40.16
C ILE A 6 -8.80 -50.81 41.61
N SER A 7 -9.97 -50.17 41.76
CA SER A 7 -11.04 -50.65 42.65
C SER A 7 -12.42 -50.44 42.01
N LEU A 8 -13.40 -51.29 42.36
CA LEU A 8 -14.75 -51.31 41.81
C LEU A 8 -15.78 -50.92 42.87
N CYS A 9 -16.81 -50.18 42.49
CA CYS A 9 -18.17 -50.37 43.02
C CYS A 9 -19.17 -49.82 41.99
N GLY A 10 -20.21 -50.57 41.66
CA GLY A 10 -21.18 -50.20 40.63
C GLY A 10 -22.60 -50.09 41.19
N LEU A 11 -23.41 -49.23 40.59
CA LEU A 11 -24.86 -49.23 40.75
C LEU A 11 -25.51 -48.80 39.43
N LEU A 12 -26.45 -49.59 38.90
CA LEU A 12 -27.29 -49.17 37.79
C LEU A 12 -28.52 -48.43 38.31
N ILE A 13 -28.78 -47.23 37.79
CA ILE A 13 -30.09 -46.58 37.84
C ILE A 13 -30.38 -46.04 36.44
N LEU A 14 -31.51 -46.44 35.85
CA LEU A 14 -32.02 -45.86 34.61
C LEU A 14 -32.83 -44.61 34.94
N SER A 15 -32.54 -43.50 34.26
CA SER A 15 -33.48 -42.37 34.15
C SER A 15 -33.34 -41.66 32.79
N THR A 16 -34.41 -41.76 32.00
CA THR A 16 -34.86 -40.86 30.93
C THR A 16 -33.85 -39.85 30.36
N LEU A 17 -33.37 -40.08 29.13
CA LEU A 17 -32.81 -39.00 28.32
C LEU A 17 -33.92 -37.97 28.04
N SER A 18 -33.68 -36.72 28.44
CA SER A 18 -34.35 -35.56 27.87
C SER A 18 -33.35 -34.83 26.97
N THR A 19 -33.60 -34.83 25.67
CA THR A 19 -32.68 -34.27 24.67
C THR A 19 -32.78 -32.75 24.64
N VAL A 20 -32.04 -32.08 25.52
CA VAL A 20 -31.73 -30.65 25.35
C VAL A 20 -30.87 -30.52 24.09
N SER A 21 -31.44 -29.96 23.03
CA SER A 21 -30.68 -29.60 21.83
C SER A 21 -29.78 -28.42 22.17
N ALA A 22 -28.47 -28.67 22.31
CA ALA A 22 -27.49 -27.60 22.41
C ALA A 22 -27.39 -26.90 21.04
N GLU A 23 -27.96 -25.70 20.93
CA GLU A 23 -27.73 -24.84 19.77
C GLU A 23 -26.25 -24.49 19.69
N ASN A 24 -25.62 -24.78 18.54
CA ASN A 24 -24.17 -24.69 18.38
C ASN A 24 -23.76 -23.24 18.06
N PRO A 25 -23.13 -22.49 18.99
CA PRO A 25 -23.06 -21.04 18.93
C PRO A 25 -21.84 -20.54 18.14
N ASP A 26 -21.56 -21.13 16.98
CA ASP A 26 -20.52 -20.64 16.06
C ASP A 26 -20.84 -20.97 14.59
N SER A 27 -21.92 -20.35 14.08
CA SER A 27 -22.11 -20.19 12.64
C SER A 27 -21.67 -18.78 12.23
N VAL A 28 -20.36 -18.61 12.00
CA VAL A 28 -19.83 -17.42 11.34
C VAL A 28 -20.45 -17.35 9.95
N LYS A 29 -21.51 -16.54 9.81
CA LYS A 29 -22.22 -16.35 8.55
C LYS A 29 -21.25 -15.72 7.56
N THR A 30 -20.77 -16.52 6.62
CA THR A 30 -20.02 -16.03 5.45
C THR A 30 -20.89 -14.99 4.75
N LYS A 31 -20.46 -13.72 4.87
CA LYS A 31 -21.16 -12.56 4.30
C LYS A 31 -21.33 -12.82 2.81
N ALA A 32 -22.57 -12.75 2.31
CA ALA A 32 -22.86 -13.05 0.91
C ALA A 32 -21.96 -12.23 -0.02
N PRO A 33 -21.50 -12.81 -1.16
CA PRO A 33 -20.57 -12.16 -2.06
C PRO A 33 -21.07 -10.77 -2.47
N SER A 34 -20.30 -9.73 -2.14
CA SER A 34 -20.65 -8.37 -2.54
C SER A 34 -20.33 -8.17 -4.00
N THR A 35 -21.35 -7.82 -4.79
CA THR A 35 -21.26 -7.37 -6.17
C THR A 35 -21.34 -5.83 -6.29
N ILE A 36 -21.20 -5.12 -5.16
CA ILE A 36 -21.31 -3.66 -5.11
C ILE A 36 -19.99 -3.05 -5.59
N VAL A 37 -20.10 -2.17 -6.59
CA VAL A 37 -18.98 -1.39 -7.16
C VAL A 37 -19.03 0.08 -6.72
N HIS A 38 -20.23 0.63 -6.52
CA HIS A 38 -20.49 2.02 -6.12
C HIS A 38 -21.51 2.05 -4.97
N TYR A 39 -21.27 2.89 -3.97
CA TYR A 39 -22.14 3.08 -2.82
C TYR A 39 -22.83 4.46 -2.88
N PRO A 40 -24.13 4.61 -2.51
CA PRO A 40 -24.86 5.88 -2.63
C PRO A 40 -24.27 7.09 -1.89
N GLN A 41 -23.35 6.86 -0.95
CA GLN A 41 -22.62 7.87 -0.21
C GLN A 41 -21.37 8.40 -0.95
N GLU A 42 -20.87 7.68 -1.95
CA GLU A 42 -19.66 8.00 -2.73
C GLU A 42 -19.96 9.07 -3.81
N LYS A 43 -20.33 10.26 -3.36
CA LYS A 43 -20.81 11.37 -4.21
C LYS A 43 -19.77 11.84 -5.25
N HIS A 44 -18.50 11.81 -4.87
CA HIS A 44 -17.38 12.26 -5.72
C HIS A 44 -16.95 11.22 -6.77
N LEU A 45 -17.52 10.01 -6.74
CA LEU A 45 -17.14 8.91 -7.63
C LEU A 45 -18.31 8.58 -8.57
N ALA A 46 -18.12 8.84 -9.86
CA ALA A 46 -19.05 8.46 -10.93
C ALA A 46 -18.44 7.36 -11.82
N ASN A 47 -19.31 6.63 -12.54
CA ASN A 47 -18.93 5.67 -13.59
C ASN A 47 -17.84 4.64 -13.19
N ILE A 48 -17.83 4.20 -11.92
CA ILE A 48 -16.76 3.35 -11.37
C ILE A 48 -16.64 2.05 -12.18
N LYS A 49 -15.44 1.80 -12.72
CA LYS A 49 -15.08 0.61 -13.51
C LYS A 49 -13.96 -0.17 -12.80
N GLN A 50 -14.18 -1.46 -12.58
CA GLN A 50 -13.11 -2.39 -12.19
C GLN A 50 -12.18 -2.68 -13.38
N LEU A 51 -10.87 -2.72 -13.13
CA LEU A 51 -9.84 -2.94 -14.14
C LEU A 51 -9.15 -4.31 -14.02
N THR A 52 -8.79 -4.76 -12.82
CA THR A 52 -8.13 -6.07 -12.58
C THR A 52 -9.04 -7.06 -11.86
N PHE A 53 -8.76 -8.37 -12.00
CA PHE A 53 -9.66 -9.45 -11.58
C PHE A 53 -8.90 -10.64 -10.96
N GLY A 54 -8.55 -10.48 -9.68
CA GLY A 54 -7.83 -11.46 -8.87
C GLY A 54 -6.34 -11.15 -8.69
N GLY A 55 -5.73 -11.80 -7.70
CA GLY A 55 -4.40 -11.45 -7.21
C GLY A 55 -4.41 -10.17 -6.36
N ASP A 56 -3.22 -9.74 -5.95
CA ASP A 56 -3.04 -8.47 -5.24
C ASP A 56 -2.54 -7.43 -6.23
N ASN A 57 -3.32 -6.37 -6.46
CA ASN A 57 -3.03 -5.27 -7.39
C ASN A 57 -3.08 -3.95 -6.63
N ALA A 58 -1.94 -3.26 -6.55
CA ALA A 58 -1.71 -2.09 -5.71
C ALA A 58 -1.06 -0.95 -6.50
N GLU A 59 -1.06 0.25 -5.91
CA GLU A 59 -0.14 1.33 -6.31
C GLU A 59 -0.21 1.65 -7.81
N ALA A 60 -1.41 1.93 -8.30
CA ALA A 60 -1.66 2.24 -9.71
C ALA A 60 -1.58 3.75 -9.96
N TYR A 61 -0.70 4.15 -10.89
CA TYR A 61 -0.39 5.56 -11.15
C TYR A 61 -0.48 5.89 -12.64
N PHE A 62 -1.04 7.07 -12.94
CA PHE A 62 -1.19 7.56 -14.31
C PHE A 62 0.14 8.02 -14.92
N SER A 63 0.24 7.90 -16.24
CA SER A 63 1.22 8.61 -17.08
C SER A 63 0.90 10.11 -17.18
N PHE A 64 1.88 10.94 -17.52
CA PHE A 64 1.73 12.41 -17.58
C PHE A 64 0.68 12.86 -18.63
N ASP A 65 0.40 12.04 -19.65
CA ASP A 65 -0.66 12.28 -20.64
C ASP A 65 -2.00 11.59 -20.30
N ASN A 66 -2.06 10.87 -19.17
CA ASN A 66 -3.19 10.06 -18.70
C ASN A 66 -3.63 8.93 -19.67
N SER A 67 -2.78 8.49 -20.61
CA SER A 67 -3.10 7.39 -21.53
C SER A 67 -2.95 6.00 -20.90
N LYS A 68 -1.94 5.83 -20.05
CA LYS A 68 -1.55 4.57 -19.39
C LYS A 68 -1.64 4.66 -17.88
N ILE A 69 -1.74 3.49 -17.24
CA ILE A 69 -1.39 3.28 -15.83
C ILE A 69 -0.22 2.30 -15.71
N THR A 70 0.65 2.52 -14.74
CA THR A 70 1.62 1.54 -14.23
C THR A 70 1.19 1.14 -12.82
N PHE A 71 1.43 -0.11 -12.42
CA PHE A 71 0.99 -0.63 -11.12
C PHE A 71 1.82 -1.81 -10.64
N GLN A 72 1.82 -2.03 -9.32
CA GLN A 72 2.40 -3.21 -8.68
C GLN A 72 1.36 -4.34 -8.65
N ALA A 73 1.74 -5.58 -8.99
CA ALA A 73 0.87 -6.73 -8.78
C ALA A 73 1.60 -8.04 -8.45
N THR A 74 0.92 -8.89 -7.67
CA THR A 74 1.23 -10.32 -7.51
C THR A 74 0.00 -11.13 -7.94
N ASN A 75 0.04 -11.76 -9.13
CA ASN A 75 -1.05 -12.61 -9.62
C ASN A 75 -0.55 -13.97 -10.10
N LYS A 76 -0.96 -15.04 -9.39
CA LYS A 76 -0.60 -16.43 -9.73
C LYS A 76 -1.12 -16.86 -11.12
N LYS A 77 -2.20 -16.25 -11.63
CA LYS A 77 -2.70 -16.50 -13.01
C LYS A 77 -1.74 -15.95 -14.06
N TRP A 78 -0.92 -14.97 -13.71
CA TRP A 78 0.07 -14.34 -14.58
C TRP A 78 1.48 -14.96 -14.43
N GLY A 79 1.65 -15.93 -13.52
CA GLY A 79 2.91 -16.62 -13.22
C GLY A 79 3.70 -16.01 -12.05
N ASP A 80 3.22 -14.92 -11.45
CA ASP A 80 3.98 -14.15 -10.46
C ASP A 80 4.23 -14.95 -9.16
N GLN A 81 5.46 -14.87 -8.66
CA GLN A 81 5.87 -15.46 -7.38
C GLN A 81 5.89 -14.43 -6.24
N CYS A 82 6.11 -13.16 -6.58
CA CYS A 82 6.03 -11.97 -5.74
C CYS A 82 5.94 -10.73 -6.65
N ASP A 83 5.71 -9.57 -6.04
CA ASP A 83 5.33 -8.32 -6.72
C ASP A 83 6.19 -7.96 -7.93
N GLN A 84 5.53 -7.79 -9.07
CA GLN A 84 6.08 -7.31 -10.35
C GLN A 84 5.41 -5.99 -10.76
N ILE A 85 6.07 -5.21 -11.61
CA ILE A 85 5.54 -3.97 -12.16
C ILE A 85 4.94 -4.20 -13.54
N TYR A 86 3.71 -3.73 -13.73
CA TYR A 86 2.91 -3.88 -14.93
C TYR A 86 2.43 -2.53 -15.48
N PHE A 87 1.99 -2.50 -16.74
CA PHE A 87 1.22 -1.38 -17.30
C PHE A 87 0.05 -1.82 -18.19
N SER A 88 -0.87 -0.88 -18.41
CA SER A 88 -1.99 -1.00 -19.35
C SER A 88 -2.33 0.34 -19.99
N GLU A 89 -2.69 0.31 -21.27
CA GLU A 89 -3.27 1.43 -22.02
C GLU A 89 -4.76 1.57 -21.67
N LEU A 90 -5.18 2.65 -21.01
CA LEU A 90 -6.52 2.78 -20.44
C LEU A 90 -7.64 2.70 -21.49
N ALA A 91 -7.39 3.18 -22.70
CA ALA A 91 -8.35 3.18 -23.81
C ALA A 91 -8.66 1.77 -24.34
N THR A 92 -7.73 0.82 -24.21
CA THR A 92 -7.86 -0.56 -24.71
C THR A 92 -7.76 -1.63 -23.60
N SER A 93 -7.72 -1.21 -22.34
CA SER A 93 -7.46 -2.08 -21.18
C SER A 93 -8.51 -3.18 -20.98
N ASP A 94 -8.08 -4.43 -21.12
CA ASP A 94 -8.87 -5.66 -21.05
C ASP A 94 -8.31 -6.68 -20.02
N MET A 95 -7.64 -6.19 -18.97
CA MET A 95 -6.94 -6.96 -17.93
C MET A 95 -7.82 -7.95 -17.10
N GLY A 96 -9.13 -7.99 -17.35
CA GLY A 96 -10.02 -9.06 -16.87
C GLY A 96 -10.04 -10.32 -17.76
N THR A 97 -9.37 -10.29 -18.91
CA THR A 97 -9.24 -11.41 -19.85
C THR A 97 -7.78 -11.67 -20.20
N ASN A 98 -7.00 -10.62 -20.51
CA ASN A 98 -5.59 -10.73 -20.91
C ASN A 98 -4.62 -10.34 -19.79
N LYS A 99 -3.38 -10.85 -19.85
CA LYS A 99 -2.31 -10.45 -18.93
C LYS A 99 -1.80 -9.04 -19.32
N PRO A 100 -1.66 -8.09 -18.37
CA PRO A 100 -1.06 -6.78 -18.63
C PRO A 100 0.42 -6.88 -19.04
N SER A 101 0.94 -5.82 -19.66
CA SER A 101 2.32 -5.79 -20.13
C SER A 101 3.30 -5.59 -18.97
N LEU A 102 4.29 -6.48 -18.87
CA LEU A 102 5.29 -6.49 -17.80
C LEU A 102 6.37 -5.42 -18.05
N ILE A 103 6.69 -4.63 -17.03
CA ILE A 103 7.81 -3.66 -17.04
C ILE A 103 8.98 -4.16 -16.19
N SER A 104 8.72 -4.88 -15.09
CA SER A 104 9.83 -5.43 -14.31
C SER A 104 10.51 -6.59 -15.04
N THR A 105 11.71 -6.96 -14.59
CA THR A 105 12.52 -8.04 -15.17
C THR A 105 11.91 -9.44 -15.03
N GLY A 106 10.77 -9.58 -14.34
CA GLY A 106 10.22 -10.87 -13.92
C GLY A 106 11.07 -11.58 -12.86
N GLN A 107 12.01 -10.86 -12.24
CA GLN A 107 13.05 -11.38 -11.35
C GLN A 107 13.11 -10.57 -10.06
N GLY A 108 13.37 -11.27 -8.95
CA GLY A 108 13.30 -10.69 -7.60
C GLY A 108 11.90 -10.17 -7.28
N ARG A 109 11.80 -9.41 -6.19
CA ARG A 109 10.63 -8.57 -5.88
C ARG A 109 10.82 -7.15 -6.42
N THR A 110 9.71 -6.50 -6.73
CA THR A 110 9.62 -5.06 -6.98
C THR A 110 8.70 -4.37 -5.99
N THR A 111 8.84 -3.05 -5.82
CA THR A 111 7.80 -2.27 -5.12
C THR A 111 7.79 -0.81 -5.59
N CYS A 112 6.58 -0.23 -5.63
CA CYS A 112 6.24 1.08 -6.19
C CYS A 112 6.68 1.27 -7.65
N SER A 113 5.89 2.00 -8.44
CA SER A 113 6.30 2.41 -9.78
C SER A 113 5.79 3.81 -10.11
N TYR A 114 6.44 4.50 -11.02
CA TYR A 114 5.96 5.80 -11.49
C TYR A 114 6.45 6.08 -12.92
N PHE A 115 5.62 6.70 -13.76
CA PHE A 115 6.06 7.08 -15.09
C PHE A 115 7.14 8.17 -15.03
N MET A 116 8.11 8.06 -15.92
CA MET A 116 9.03 9.14 -16.23
C MET A 116 8.34 10.16 -17.16
N PRO A 117 8.82 11.41 -17.24
CA PRO A 117 8.17 12.49 -18.01
C PRO A 117 8.13 12.28 -19.53
N ASP A 118 8.71 11.20 -20.05
CA ASP A 118 8.70 10.81 -21.46
C ASP A 118 7.50 9.93 -21.87
N ASN A 119 6.71 9.46 -20.88
CA ASN A 119 5.65 8.44 -21.00
C ASN A 119 6.09 7.15 -21.73
N LYS A 120 7.39 6.82 -21.66
CA LYS A 120 8.06 5.70 -22.35
C LYS A 120 8.99 4.90 -21.45
N SER A 121 9.32 5.44 -20.28
CA SER A 121 10.04 4.75 -19.22
C SER A 121 9.33 4.91 -17.87
N VAL A 122 9.63 4.00 -16.95
CA VAL A 122 9.05 3.91 -15.61
C VAL A 122 10.18 3.71 -14.60
N VAL A 123 10.14 4.49 -13.51
CA VAL A 123 10.99 4.27 -12.33
C VAL A 123 10.28 3.31 -11.37
N TYR A 124 11.02 2.37 -10.79
CA TYR A 124 10.53 1.43 -9.77
C TYR A 124 11.67 0.89 -8.93
N ALA A 125 11.39 0.34 -7.74
CA ALA A 125 12.41 -0.33 -6.93
C ALA A 125 12.39 -1.85 -7.12
N SER A 126 13.56 -2.51 -7.05
CA SER A 126 13.69 -3.95 -7.26
C SER A 126 14.88 -4.59 -6.54
N THR A 127 14.74 -5.88 -6.21
CA THR A 127 15.80 -6.73 -5.61
C THR A 127 16.55 -7.62 -6.61
N HIS A 128 16.28 -7.46 -7.91
CA HIS A 128 16.71 -8.41 -8.96
C HIS A 128 18.24 -8.56 -9.11
N LEU A 129 19.04 -7.55 -8.73
CA LEU A 129 20.51 -7.64 -8.76
C LEU A 129 21.06 -8.61 -7.71
N THR A 130 20.40 -8.71 -6.55
CA THR A 130 20.82 -9.60 -5.46
C THR A 130 20.30 -11.03 -5.66
N SER A 131 19.09 -11.19 -6.21
CA SER A 131 18.52 -12.50 -6.52
C SER A 131 17.40 -12.42 -7.55
N ALA A 132 17.38 -13.38 -8.48
CA ALA A 132 16.23 -13.60 -9.35
C ALA A 132 15.03 -14.23 -8.64
N SER A 133 15.25 -14.87 -7.48
CA SER A 133 14.19 -15.40 -6.62
C SER A 133 13.62 -14.32 -5.71
N CYS A 134 12.34 -14.43 -5.37
CA CYS A 134 11.71 -13.60 -4.34
C CYS A 134 12.47 -13.65 -3.00
N PRO A 135 12.65 -12.52 -2.30
CA PRO A 135 13.28 -12.48 -0.99
C PRO A 135 12.39 -13.20 0.04
N HIS A 136 13.01 -13.67 1.13
CA HIS A 136 12.29 -14.39 2.19
C HIS A 136 11.21 -13.50 2.82
N VAL A 137 9.95 -13.96 2.83
CA VAL A 137 8.89 -13.31 3.59
C VAL A 137 8.95 -13.79 5.04
N PRO A 138 9.22 -12.92 6.02
CA PRO A 138 9.33 -13.30 7.43
C PRO A 138 8.06 -13.97 7.96
N ALA A 139 8.23 -14.90 8.89
CA ALA A 139 7.11 -15.61 9.49
C ALA A 139 6.18 -14.65 10.28
N LYS A 140 4.87 -14.96 10.32
CA LYS A 140 3.91 -14.20 11.12
C LYS A 140 4.33 -14.22 12.60
N ARG A 141 4.45 -13.03 13.19
CA ARG A 141 4.91 -12.85 14.58
C ARG A 141 3.98 -13.56 15.58
N PRO A 142 4.50 -14.17 16.67
CA PRO A 142 3.68 -14.80 17.70
C PRO A 142 2.74 -13.84 18.44
N ASP A 143 3.05 -12.55 18.47
CA ASP A 143 2.20 -11.50 19.04
C ASP A 143 1.01 -11.12 18.14
N GLY A 144 0.91 -11.71 16.94
CA GLY A 144 -0.13 -11.45 15.95
C GLY A 144 -0.06 -10.04 15.34
N LYS A 145 0.99 -9.26 15.60
CA LYS A 145 1.13 -7.91 15.07
C LYS A 145 1.57 -7.96 13.60
N TYR A 146 0.96 -7.11 12.79
CA TYR A 146 1.30 -6.94 11.38
C TYR A 146 2.57 -6.09 11.24
N VAL A 147 3.45 -6.48 10.31
CA VAL A 147 4.72 -5.82 10.00
C VAL A 147 4.96 -5.84 8.50
N TRP A 148 5.73 -4.86 8.00
CA TRP A 148 6.25 -4.82 6.65
C TRP A 148 7.74 -5.18 6.63
N SER A 149 8.21 -5.74 5.52
CA SER A 149 9.61 -6.15 5.33
C SER A 149 10.38 -5.10 4.55
N ILE A 150 11.50 -4.67 5.13
CA ILE A 150 12.44 -3.70 4.60
C ILE A 150 13.62 -4.49 4.03
N TYR A 151 13.53 -4.88 2.76
CA TYR A 151 14.58 -5.67 2.13
C TYR A 151 15.81 -4.81 1.82
N ASP A 152 16.93 -5.19 2.43
CA ASP A 152 18.29 -4.59 2.36
C ASP A 152 18.98 -4.65 0.98
N SER A 153 18.20 -5.00 -0.03
CA SER A 153 18.62 -5.33 -1.40
C SER A 153 17.73 -4.64 -2.44
N PHE A 154 16.84 -3.73 -2.02
CA PHE A 154 16.08 -2.87 -2.92
C PHE A 154 16.95 -1.73 -3.44
N ASP A 155 17.11 -1.66 -4.76
CA ASP A 155 17.64 -0.50 -5.49
C ASP A 155 16.59 0.08 -6.44
N ILE A 156 16.76 1.34 -6.83
CA ILE A 156 15.86 2.06 -7.74
C ILE A 156 16.38 2.00 -9.18
N PHE A 157 15.50 1.63 -10.10
CA PHE A 157 15.80 1.45 -11.53
C PHE A 157 14.82 2.22 -12.41
N VAL A 158 15.25 2.54 -13.63
CA VAL A 158 14.41 3.01 -14.73
C VAL A 158 14.45 1.97 -15.85
N ALA A 159 13.29 1.54 -16.33
CA ALA A 159 13.15 0.64 -17.48
C ALA A 159 12.27 1.26 -18.58
N ASP A 160 12.39 0.77 -19.82
CA ASP A 160 11.44 1.08 -20.89
C ASP A 160 10.15 0.24 -20.78
N MET A 161 9.15 0.55 -21.59
CA MET A 161 7.88 -0.19 -21.64
C MET A 161 8.00 -1.66 -22.11
N ASN A 162 9.20 -2.14 -22.49
CA ASN A 162 9.48 -3.54 -22.82
C ASN A 162 10.21 -4.27 -21.67
N GLY A 163 10.41 -3.59 -20.53
CA GLY A 163 11.12 -4.10 -19.36
C GLY A 163 12.64 -4.15 -19.49
N LYS A 164 13.22 -3.44 -20.47
CA LYS A 164 14.66 -3.28 -20.55
C LYS A 164 15.10 -2.22 -19.53
N ILE A 165 15.93 -2.61 -18.55
CA ILE A 165 16.61 -1.66 -17.67
C ILE A 165 17.42 -0.67 -18.52
N LEU A 166 17.11 0.62 -18.36
CA LEU A 166 17.82 1.74 -19.00
C LEU A 166 18.88 2.32 -18.05
N LYS A 167 18.58 2.37 -16.75
CA LYS A 167 19.46 2.94 -15.73
C LYS A 167 19.17 2.39 -14.34
N GLN A 168 20.23 2.26 -13.54
CA GLN A 168 20.18 2.13 -12.08
C GLN A 168 20.41 3.52 -11.46
N LEU A 169 19.52 3.98 -10.57
CA LEU A 169 19.57 5.32 -9.96
C LEU A 169 20.23 5.31 -8.57
N THR A 170 20.08 4.22 -7.82
CA THR A 170 20.75 3.99 -6.53
C THR A 170 21.61 2.74 -6.57
N ASN A 171 22.59 2.68 -5.66
CA ASN A 171 23.43 1.51 -5.44
C ASN A 171 23.94 1.48 -3.99
N THR A 172 23.12 1.93 -3.03
CA THR A 172 23.55 2.11 -1.63
C THR A 172 23.14 0.93 -0.75
N PRO A 173 23.97 0.48 0.21
CA PRO A 173 23.62 -0.67 1.03
C PRO A 173 22.36 -0.42 1.87
N GLY A 174 21.40 -1.34 1.78
CA GLY A 174 20.13 -1.27 2.50
C GLY A 174 18.92 -1.15 1.56
N TYR A 175 17.90 -0.45 2.04
CA TYR A 175 16.63 -0.27 1.33
C TYR A 175 16.64 1.08 0.62
N ASP A 176 16.60 1.10 -0.72
CA ASP A 176 16.30 2.25 -1.56
C ASP A 176 14.95 2.01 -2.27
N ALA A 177 13.90 2.43 -1.56
CA ALA A 177 12.46 2.19 -1.71
C ALA A 177 11.62 3.26 -2.43
N GLU A 178 10.38 2.91 -2.80
CA GLU A 178 9.24 3.85 -2.87
C GLU A 178 9.41 5.11 -3.76
N PRO A 179 9.98 5.03 -4.98
CA PRO A 179 10.22 6.20 -5.84
C PRO A 179 8.92 6.77 -6.45
N THR A 180 8.75 8.09 -6.37
CA THR A 180 7.72 8.84 -7.12
C THR A 180 8.30 10.08 -7.80
N VAL A 181 7.73 10.47 -8.95
CA VAL A 181 8.27 11.56 -9.79
C VAL A 181 7.48 12.86 -9.55
N SER A 182 8.21 13.98 -9.49
CA SER A 182 7.64 15.34 -9.49
C SER A 182 6.75 15.58 -10.71
N PRO A 183 5.54 16.16 -10.56
CA PRO A 183 4.70 16.62 -11.68
C PRO A 183 5.36 17.70 -12.57
N LYS A 184 6.55 18.20 -12.24
CA LYS A 184 7.39 19.04 -13.12
C LYS A 184 8.44 18.26 -13.91
N GLY A 185 8.58 16.97 -13.65
CA GLY A 185 9.53 16.07 -14.30
C GLY A 185 11.00 16.34 -13.96
N ASP A 186 11.27 17.09 -12.90
CA ASP A 186 12.62 17.54 -12.53
C ASP A 186 13.27 16.70 -11.42
N LYS A 187 12.47 16.00 -10.61
CA LYS A 187 12.89 15.28 -9.39
C LYS A 187 12.18 13.95 -9.17
N ILE A 188 12.84 13.11 -8.38
CA ILE A 188 12.29 11.92 -7.75
C ILE A 188 12.39 12.12 -6.22
N VAL A 189 11.36 11.72 -5.48
CA VAL A 189 11.40 11.48 -4.04
C VAL A 189 11.34 9.98 -3.80
N PHE A 190 12.07 9.49 -2.81
CA PHE A 190 12.16 8.07 -2.49
C PHE A 190 12.53 7.86 -1.02
N THR A 191 12.32 6.64 -0.52
CA THR A 191 12.60 6.26 0.88
C THR A 191 13.94 5.53 0.96
N SER A 192 14.80 5.87 1.93
CA SER A 192 16.08 5.19 2.10
C SER A 192 16.46 4.92 3.56
N LEU A 193 17.04 3.74 3.79
CA LEU A 193 17.64 3.33 5.07
C LEU A 193 19.09 3.83 5.25
N ARG A 194 19.71 4.46 4.24
CA ARG A 194 21.16 4.78 4.20
C ARG A 194 21.66 5.68 5.36
N SER A 195 20.75 6.37 6.04
CA SER A 195 21.00 7.20 7.23
C SER A 195 21.11 6.41 8.54
N GLY A 196 20.77 5.11 8.53
CA GLY A 196 20.56 4.29 9.73
C GLY A 196 19.12 4.36 10.29
N ASP A 197 18.25 5.14 9.64
CA ASP A 197 16.81 5.15 9.83
C ASP A 197 16.12 5.35 8.45
N LEU A 198 14.84 4.99 8.34
CA LEU A 198 14.06 5.09 7.09
C LEU A 198 13.55 6.51 6.87
N GLU A 199 14.31 7.26 6.08
CA GLU A 199 14.12 8.69 5.85
C GLU A 199 13.83 8.96 4.36
N LEU A 200 13.19 10.08 4.07
CA LEU A 200 12.95 10.53 2.71
C LEU A 200 14.15 11.25 2.11
N TYR A 201 14.41 10.95 0.85
CA TYR A 201 15.45 11.54 0.03
C TYR A 201 14.85 12.08 -1.27
N THR A 202 15.43 13.16 -1.79
CA THR A 202 15.16 13.67 -3.13
C THR A 202 16.40 13.57 -4.00
N MET A 203 16.20 13.41 -5.30
CA MET A 203 17.22 13.50 -6.33
C MET A 203 16.65 14.16 -7.59
N ASN A 204 17.51 14.65 -8.48
CA ASN A 204 17.08 15.06 -9.81
C ASN A 204 16.55 13.85 -10.61
N ILE A 205 15.77 14.11 -11.66
CA ILE A 205 15.19 13.08 -12.53
C ILE A 205 16.23 12.15 -13.19
N ASP A 206 17.48 12.58 -13.29
CA ASP A 206 18.61 11.79 -13.79
C ASP A 206 19.35 11.00 -12.70
N GLY A 207 18.91 11.05 -11.43
CA GLY A 207 19.57 10.44 -10.27
C GLY A 207 20.73 11.27 -9.69
N SER A 208 21.03 12.47 -10.22
CA SER A 208 22.05 13.35 -9.64
C SER A 208 21.53 14.11 -8.41
N ASN A 209 22.45 14.69 -7.63
CA ASN A 209 22.13 15.60 -6.51
C ASN A 209 21.22 14.99 -5.43
N VAL A 210 21.49 13.75 -5.02
CA VAL A 210 20.74 13.07 -3.94
C VAL A 210 20.90 13.82 -2.61
N LYS A 211 19.79 14.06 -1.90
CA LYS A 211 19.73 14.77 -0.60
C LYS A 211 18.71 14.13 0.33
N GLN A 212 19.06 13.98 1.60
CA GLN A 212 18.11 13.67 2.67
C GLN A 212 17.22 14.90 2.94
N ILE A 213 15.91 14.70 3.17
CA ILE A 213 14.94 15.77 3.45
C ILE A 213 14.15 15.58 4.75
N THR A 214 14.16 14.40 5.36
CA THR A 214 13.62 14.15 6.72
C THR A 214 14.73 13.67 7.65
N PHE A 215 14.57 13.91 8.95
CA PHE A 215 15.59 13.67 9.99
C PHE A 215 14.94 13.22 11.32
N GLY A 216 13.81 12.52 11.24
CA GLY A 216 12.87 12.35 12.35
C GLY A 216 12.61 10.89 12.69
N LEU A 217 13.24 10.41 13.77
CA LEU A 217 13.16 9.02 14.26
C LEU A 217 11.81 8.34 14.03
N GLY A 218 11.83 7.26 13.27
CA GLY A 218 10.66 6.55 12.80
C GLY A 218 10.68 6.32 11.29
N TYR A 219 9.66 5.64 10.79
CA TYR A 219 9.55 5.33 9.37
C TYR A 219 8.86 6.48 8.63
N ASP A 220 9.61 7.20 7.78
CA ASP A 220 9.06 8.11 6.77
C ASP A 220 9.09 7.44 5.40
N GLY A 221 7.96 7.47 4.69
CA GLY A 221 7.86 6.81 3.39
C GLY A 221 6.58 7.09 2.60
N GLY A 222 6.43 6.41 1.46
CA GLY A 222 5.27 6.52 0.57
C GLY A 222 4.96 7.96 0.17
N ALA A 223 5.98 8.69 -0.29
CA ALA A 223 5.95 10.14 -0.48
C ALA A 223 5.56 10.56 -1.90
N PHE A 224 4.77 11.64 -2.02
CA PHE A 224 4.31 12.20 -3.29
C PHE A 224 4.45 13.73 -3.32
N PHE A 225 4.86 14.27 -4.46
CA PHE A 225 4.91 15.72 -4.69
C PHE A 225 3.51 16.33 -4.91
N SER A 226 3.38 17.61 -4.59
CA SER A 226 2.22 18.43 -4.95
C SER A 226 2.15 18.72 -6.47
N PRO A 227 0.98 19.11 -7.03
CA PRO A 227 0.83 19.39 -8.47
C PRO A 227 1.70 20.54 -8.99
N ASP A 228 2.15 21.43 -8.11
CA ASP A 228 3.12 22.50 -8.40
C ASP A 228 4.58 22.10 -8.13
N GLY A 229 4.83 20.94 -7.51
CA GLY A 229 6.15 20.43 -7.15
C GLY A 229 6.80 21.11 -5.93
N SER A 230 6.11 22.04 -5.26
CA SER A 230 6.69 22.82 -4.15
C SER A 230 6.70 22.10 -2.80
N LYS A 231 5.80 21.12 -2.61
CA LYS A 231 5.61 20.37 -1.36
C LYS A 231 5.58 18.87 -1.61
N ILE A 232 5.78 18.11 -0.53
CA ILE A 232 5.69 16.65 -0.49
C ILE A 232 4.70 16.26 0.62
N VAL A 233 3.89 15.23 0.39
CA VAL A 233 3.04 14.56 1.39
C VAL A 233 3.50 13.12 1.56
N PHE A 234 3.52 12.61 2.79
CA PHE A 234 4.04 11.27 3.09
C PHE A 234 3.38 10.65 4.33
N ARG A 235 3.54 9.33 4.50
CA ARG A 235 3.18 8.59 5.72
C ARG A 235 4.38 8.55 6.66
N ALA A 236 4.15 8.77 7.96
CA ALA A 236 5.20 8.76 8.97
C ALA A 236 4.76 7.99 10.24
N SER A 237 5.67 7.22 10.83
CA SER A 237 5.57 6.80 12.23
C SER A 237 6.47 7.67 13.13
N ARG A 238 6.03 7.97 14.35
CA ARG A 238 6.77 8.77 15.32
C ARG A 238 6.66 8.13 16.71
N PRO A 239 7.52 7.16 17.06
CA PRO A 239 7.59 6.60 18.42
C PRO A 239 7.99 7.70 19.43
N LYS A 240 7.33 7.74 20.59
CA LYS A 240 7.47 8.82 21.60
C LYS A 240 7.91 8.33 22.97
N THR A 241 7.62 7.09 23.34
CA THR A 241 8.12 6.49 24.60
C THR A 241 9.36 5.64 24.35
N ASP A 242 10.17 5.39 25.40
CA ASP A 242 11.35 4.53 25.29
C ASP A 242 11.00 3.11 24.83
N GLU A 243 9.83 2.59 25.20
CA GLU A 243 9.32 1.29 24.74
C GLU A 243 8.95 1.32 23.25
N GLU A 244 8.28 2.38 22.77
CA GLU A 244 7.96 2.54 21.35
C GLU A 244 9.23 2.67 20.50
N VAL A 245 10.20 3.48 20.98
CA VAL A 245 11.50 3.68 20.34
C VAL A 245 12.29 2.37 20.31
N LYS A 246 12.28 1.59 21.40
CA LYS A 246 12.93 0.28 21.43
C LYS A 246 12.27 -0.70 20.46
N VAL A 247 10.94 -0.83 20.48
CA VAL A 247 10.22 -1.73 19.55
C VAL A 247 10.49 -1.34 18.11
N TYR A 248 10.52 -0.05 17.78
CA TYR A 248 10.86 0.42 16.44
C TYR A 248 12.28 0.01 16.01
N LYS A 249 13.29 0.25 16.87
CA LYS A 249 14.70 -0.06 16.56
C LYS A 249 15.00 -1.56 16.56
N ASP A 250 14.36 -2.34 17.43
CA ASP A 250 14.43 -3.80 17.42
C ASP A 250 13.93 -4.34 16.07
N LEU A 251 12.76 -3.88 15.62
CA LEU A 251 12.19 -4.28 14.33
C LEU A 251 13.07 -3.85 13.15
N LEU A 252 13.57 -2.61 13.15
CA LEU A 252 14.39 -2.12 12.05
C LEU A 252 15.69 -2.92 11.90
N ALA A 253 16.28 -3.36 13.01
CA ALA A 253 17.43 -4.29 13.01
C ALA A 253 17.09 -5.71 12.54
N GLU A 254 15.82 -6.13 12.59
CA GLU A 254 15.30 -7.36 11.95
C GLU A 254 14.92 -7.15 10.46
N GLY A 255 15.07 -5.95 9.90
CA GLY A 255 14.58 -5.61 8.55
C GLY A 255 13.05 -5.48 8.49
N LEU A 256 12.44 -4.95 9.55
CA LEU A 256 10.98 -4.84 9.72
C LEU A 256 10.55 -3.42 10.14
N VAL A 257 9.32 -3.05 9.80
CA VAL A 257 8.59 -1.92 10.42
C VAL A 257 7.16 -2.31 10.79
N MET A 258 6.55 -1.58 11.72
CA MET A 258 5.19 -1.85 12.21
C MET A 258 4.22 -0.72 11.81
N PRO A 259 3.43 -0.90 10.73
CA PRO A 259 2.56 0.14 10.15
C PRO A 259 1.23 0.31 10.91
N THR A 260 1.24 0.24 12.25
CA THR A 260 0.01 0.26 13.07
C THR A 260 -0.38 1.65 13.54
N ASN A 261 0.59 2.53 13.76
CA ASN A 261 0.42 3.93 14.17
C ASN A 261 1.17 4.79 13.15
N MET A 262 0.45 5.32 12.15
CA MET A 262 1.01 6.20 11.12
C MET A 262 0.09 7.39 10.90
N GLU A 263 0.69 8.56 10.74
CA GLU A 263 0.01 9.82 10.46
C GLU A 263 0.62 10.47 9.21
N LEU A 264 -0.14 11.36 8.58
CA LEU A 264 0.29 12.08 7.39
C LEU A 264 1.04 13.36 7.75
N TYR A 265 2.09 13.63 7.01
CA TYR A 265 2.91 14.83 7.14
C TYR A 265 3.06 15.51 5.78
N VAL A 266 3.27 16.82 5.82
CA VAL A 266 3.64 17.64 4.67
C VAL A 266 4.89 18.44 5.00
N CYS A 267 5.76 18.61 4.01
CA CYS A 267 6.88 19.54 4.02
C CYS A 267 6.99 20.24 2.65
N ASN A 268 7.86 21.23 2.54
CA ASN A 268 8.39 21.70 1.26
C ASN A 268 9.25 20.61 0.61
N ALA A 269 9.43 20.67 -0.71
CA ALA A 269 10.22 19.69 -1.47
C ALA A 269 11.72 19.61 -1.10
N ASP A 270 12.21 20.50 -0.22
CA ASP A 270 13.56 20.50 0.36
C ASP A 270 13.62 20.01 1.82
N GLY A 271 12.49 19.59 2.41
CA GLY A 271 12.37 19.16 3.81
C GLY A 271 11.97 20.25 4.81
N SER A 272 11.99 21.53 4.41
CA SER A 272 11.57 22.64 5.28
C SER A 272 10.04 22.68 5.47
N ASP A 273 9.51 23.48 6.42
CA ASP A 273 8.07 23.58 6.70
C ASP A 273 7.39 22.23 7.03
N LEU A 274 8.13 21.31 7.69
CA LEU A 274 7.60 20.01 8.11
C LEU A 274 6.51 20.18 9.18
N ARG A 275 5.33 19.62 8.90
CA ARG A 275 4.15 19.68 9.77
C ARG A 275 3.29 18.43 9.64
N GLN A 276 2.72 18.01 10.76
CA GLN A 276 1.73 16.92 10.83
C GLN A 276 0.39 17.42 10.26
N VAL A 277 -0.33 16.58 9.51
CA VAL A 277 -1.63 16.88 8.89
C VAL A 277 -2.77 16.09 9.55
N THR A 278 -2.59 14.79 9.77
CA THR A 278 -3.58 13.96 10.47
C THR A 278 -3.14 13.66 11.90
N ASN A 279 -4.10 13.54 12.81
CA ASN A 279 -3.90 13.07 14.18
C ASN A 279 -5.12 12.23 14.58
N LEU A 280 -5.32 11.13 13.87
CA LEU A 280 -6.52 10.28 13.91
C LEU A 280 -6.29 8.97 14.67
N GLY A 281 -5.03 8.62 14.94
CA GLY A 281 -4.62 7.32 15.43
C GLY A 281 -4.79 6.22 14.37
N GLN A 282 -4.40 5.00 14.74
CA GLN A 282 -4.33 3.86 13.83
C GLN A 282 -3.43 4.17 12.61
N ALA A 283 -3.74 3.63 11.43
CA ALA A 283 -2.92 3.78 10.24
C ALA A 283 -3.56 4.76 9.23
N ASN A 284 -2.87 5.85 8.93
CA ASN A 284 -3.24 6.85 7.94
C ASN A 284 -2.10 6.90 6.90
N TRP A 285 -2.39 6.52 5.66
CA TRP A 285 -1.34 6.14 4.70
C TRP A 285 -1.78 6.19 3.25
N ALA A 286 -0.85 5.93 2.32
CA ALA A 286 -1.02 6.11 0.88
C ALA A 286 -1.63 7.48 0.52
N PRO A 287 -1.03 8.60 0.99
CA PRO A 287 -1.55 9.93 0.69
C PRO A 287 -1.27 10.32 -0.77
N PHE A 288 -2.17 11.09 -1.37
CA PHE A 288 -1.95 11.72 -2.66
C PHE A 288 -2.59 13.11 -2.67
N PHE A 289 -1.96 14.08 -3.34
CA PHE A 289 -2.54 15.43 -3.43
C PHE A 289 -3.73 15.47 -4.39
N HIS A 290 -4.78 16.17 -3.99
CA HIS A 290 -5.84 16.58 -4.91
C HIS A 290 -5.26 17.53 -5.98
N PRO A 291 -5.72 17.50 -7.25
CA PRO A 291 -5.21 18.34 -8.34
C PRO A 291 -5.21 19.85 -8.05
N SER A 292 -6.08 20.32 -7.15
CA SER A 292 -6.11 21.72 -6.69
C SER A 292 -4.93 22.13 -5.78
N GLY A 293 -4.10 21.18 -5.33
CA GLY A 293 -3.00 21.38 -4.38
C GLY A 293 -3.43 21.69 -2.94
N LYS A 294 -4.74 21.78 -2.66
CA LYS A 294 -5.31 22.23 -1.37
C LYS A 294 -5.82 21.11 -0.46
N LYS A 295 -6.00 19.90 -0.99
CA LYS A 295 -6.46 18.73 -0.25
C LYS A 295 -5.53 17.53 -0.46
N ILE A 296 -5.59 16.57 0.44
CA ILE A 296 -4.92 15.26 0.37
C ILE A 296 -5.98 14.17 0.48
N ILE A 297 -6.01 13.24 -0.46
CA ILE A 297 -6.77 11.98 -0.36
C ILE A 297 -5.86 10.88 0.20
N PHE A 298 -6.37 10.00 1.06
CA PHE A 298 -5.56 8.99 1.74
C PHE A 298 -6.40 7.80 2.23
N ALA A 299 -5.74 6.66 2.45
CA ALA A 299 -6.34 5.48 3.08
C ALA A 299 -6.25 5.60 4.61
N SER A 300 -7.36 5.33 5.31
CA SER A 300 -7.35 5.27 6.78
C SER A 300 -8.35 4.27 7.34
N ASN A 301 -7.97 3.65 8.46
CA ASN A 301 -8.83 2.77 9.25
C ASN A 301 -9.27 3.41 10.58
N HIS A 302 -9.08 4.73 10.80
CA HIS A 302 -9.34 5.38 12.10
C HIS A 302 -10.76 5.19 12.67
N LYS A 303 -11.77 4.98 11.81
CA LYS A 303 -13.16 4.67 12.21
C LYS A 303 -13.39 3.21 12.65
N SER A 304 -12.34 2.40 12.70
CA SER A 304 -12.40 0.98 13.10
C SER A 304 -12.67 0.81 14.58
N VAL A 305 -13.85 0.30 14.92
CA VAL A 305 -14.26 -0.09 16.28
C VAL A 305 -13.76 -1.48 16.72
N SER A 306 -13.08 -2.23 15.84
CA SER A 306 -12.48 -3.55 16.10
C SER A 306 -11.32 -3.83 15.12
N ARG A 307 -10.46 -4.81 15.44
CA ARG A 307 -9.34 -5.20 14.56
C ARG A 307 -9.85 -5.81 13.25
N GLY A 308 -9.28 -5.39 12.12
CA GLY A 308 -9.60 -5.93 10.79
C GLY A 308 -10.81 -5.29 10.10
N LEU A 309 -11.22 -4.10 10.53
CA LEU A 309 -12.23 -3.27 9.88
C LEU A 309 -11.66 -2.45 8.72
N PRO A 310 -12.51 -1.90 7.82
CA PRO A 310 -12.07 -1.39 6.54
C PRO A 310 -11.14 -0.19 6.66
N PHE A 311 -10.12 -0.19 5.81
CA PHE A 311 -9.58 1.05 5.28
C PHE A 311 -10.59 1.61 4.29
N ASN A 312 -10.97 2.87 4.44
CA ASN A 312 -11.65 3.62 3.39
C ASN A 312 -10.77 4.81 2.97
N LEU A 313 -11.10 5.40 1.84
CA LEU A 313 -10.51 6.65 1.39
C LEU A 313 -11.16 7.84 2.12
N PHE A 314 -10.32 8.75 2.60
CA PHE A 314 -10.69 10.01 3.21
C PHE A 314 -9.98 11.14 2.48
N MET A 315 -10.55 12.35 2.54
CA MET A 315 -9.91 13.55 2.04
C MET A 315 -9.87 14.60 3.15
N ILE A 316 -8.77 15.34 3.25
CA ILE A 316 -8.55 16.38 4.26
C ILE A 316 -7.93 17.60 3.61
N ASP A 317 -8.23 18.81 4.08
CA ASP A 317 -7.53 20.01 3.64
C ASP A 317 -6.07 19.93 4.12
N ILE A 318 -5.13 20.53 3.37
CA ILE A 318 -3.70 20.36 3.65
C ILE A 318 -3.31 20.85 5.05
N ASP A 319 -4.07 21.73 5.68
CA ASP A 319 -3.83 22.25 7.03
C ASP A 319 -4.31 21.32 8.17
N GLY A 320 -4.94 20.19 7.83
CA GLY A 320 -5.51 19.24 8.78
C GLY A 320 -6.98 19.48 9.13
N THR A 321 -7.66 20.43 8.46
CA THR A 321 -9.10 20.70 8.65
C THR A 321 -9.97 19.96 7.61
N ASN A 322 -11.29 20.07 7.76
CA ASN A 322 -12.29 19.62 6.78
C ASN A 322 -12.16 18.13 6.34
N LEU A 323 -11.89 17.24 7.30
CA LEU A 323 -11.84 15.79 7.08
C LEU A 323 -13.19 15.23 6.59
N GLU A 324 -13.16 14.64 5.41
CA GLU A 324 -14.28 14.06 4.68
C GLU A 324 -14.02 12.59 4.35
N GLN A 325 -15.08 11.79 4.21
CA GLN A 325 -14.99 10.38 3.81
C GLN A 325 -15.42 10.23 2.35
N ILE A 326 -14.61 9.58 1.54
CA ILE A 326 -14.78 9.48 0.09
C ILE A 326 -15.36 8.12 -0.31
N THR A 327 -14.83 7.02 0.25
CA THR A 327 -15.40 5.69 0.05
C THR A 327 -16.10 5.15 1.29
N TYR A 328 -17.10 4.29 1.07
CA TYR A 328 -18.00 3.76 2.10
C TYR A 328 -18.15 2.24 2.02
N ASP A 329 -17.13 1.58 1.48
CA ASP A 329 -17.05 0.14 1.36
C ASP A 329 -16.88 -0.53 2.73
N GLY A 330 -17.24 -1.81 2.80
CA GLY A 330 -17.13 -2.63 4.02
C GLY A 330 -15.99 -3.63 4.00
N PHE A 331 -14.91 -3.33 3.26
CA PHE A 331 -13.79 -4.22 2.95
C PHE A 331 -12.43 -3.51 3.05
N PHE A 332 -11.95 -2.89 1.98
CA PHE A 332 -10.64 -2.24 1.91
C PHE A 332 -10.60 -1.34 0.67
N ASP A 333 -10.31 -0.06 0.84
CA ASP A 333 -9.94 0.87 -0.22
C ASP A 333 -8.60 1.54 0.13
N ALA A 334 -7.65 1.58 -0.80
CA ALA A 334 -6.34 2.20 -0.60
C ALA A 334 -5.70 2.65 -1.93
N PHE A 335 -4.48 3.19 -1.84
CA PHE A 335 -3.65 3.61 -2.98
C PHE A 335 -4.36 4.55 -3.99
N PRO A 336 -4.99 5.66 -3.52
CA PRO A 336 -5.61 6.64 -4.41
C PRO A 336 -4.56 7.41 -5.24
N MET A 337 -4.81 7.62 -6.53
CA MET A 337 -4.16 8.66 -7.34
C MET A 337 -5.19 9.37 -8.22
N PHE A 338 -5.06 10.69 -8.32
CA PHE A 338 -5.77 11.49 -9.31
C PHE A 338 -5.03 11.54 -10.65
N SER A 339 -5.78 11.58 -11.76
CA SER A 339 -5.22 11.90 -13.08
C SER A 339 -4.66 13.33 -13.10
N PHE A 340 -3.64 13.58 -13.93
CA PHE A 340 -3.00 14.91 -14.08
C PHE A 340 -3.98 15.98 -14.59
N ASP A 341 -5.07 15.59 -15.24
CA ASP A 341 -6.15 16.48 -15.67
C ASP A 341 -7.29 16.62 -14.63
N GLY A 342 -7.16 15.94 -13.49
CA GLY A 342 -8.09 15.94 -12.37
C GLY A 342 -9.45 15.29 -12.58
N LYS A 343 -9.72 14.69 -13.75
CA LYS A 343 -11.05 14.14 -14.07
C LYS A 343 -11.28 12.71 -13.57
N LYS A 344 -10.26 12.01 -13.09
CA LYS A 344 -10.35 10.61 -12.67
C LYS A 344 -9.61 10.34 -11.38
N LEU A 345 -10.15 9.42 -10.59
CA LEU A 345 -9.48 8.78 -9.46
C LEU A 345 -9.26 7.30 -9.82
N ILE A 346 -8.04 6.81 -9.67
CA ILE A 346 -7.74 5.37 -9.61
C ILE A 346 -7.42 4.99 -8.16
N PHE A 347 -7.85 3.81 -7.74
CA PHE A 347 -7.61 3.27 -6.40
C PHE A 347 -7.65 1.74 -6.40
N SER A 348 -7.05 1.11 -5.40
CA SER A 348 -7.22 -0.31 -5.12
C SER A 348 -8.39 -0.53 -4.18
N SER A 349 -9.17 -1.59 -4.41
CA SER A 349 -10.26 -1.97 -3.51
C SER A 349 -10.54 -3.48 -3.50
N ASN A 350 -11.13 -3.93 -2.40
CA ASN A 350 -11.65 -5.29 -2.20
C ASN A 350 -13.19 -5.33 -2.29
N ARG A 351 -13.82 -4.27 -2.84
CA ARG A 351 -15.21 -4.28 -3.32
C ARG A 351 -15.39 -5.21 -4.52
N ASN A 352 -16.63 -5.57 -4.85
CA ASN A 352 -17.02 -6.48 -5.94
C ASN A 352 -16.30 -7.86 -5.96
N ASN A 353 -15.69 -8.26 -4.84
CA ASN A 353 -14.66 -9.32 -4.84
C ASN A 353 -15.20 -10.75 -4.65
N ASN A 354 -16.51 -10.95 -4.74
CA ASN A 354 -17.19 -12.26 -4.64
C ASN A 354 -16.82 -13.12 -3.41
N GLY A 355 -16.33 -12.49 -2.33
CA GLY A 355 -15.96 -13.16 -1.08
C GLY A 355 -14.51 -13.69 -1.03
N THR A 356 -13.65 -13.35 -2.00
CA THR A 356 -12.20 -13.62 -1.91
C THR A 356 -11.48 -12.51 -1.13
N HIS A 357 -10.15 -12.62 -1.03
CA HIS A 357 -9.28 -11.61 -0.43
C HIS A 357 -8.47 -10.82 -1.48
N ASP A 358 -8.71 -11.03 -2.77
CA ASP A 358 -7.96 -10.37 -3.86
C ASP A 358 -8.09 -8.84 -3.79
N THR A 359 -7.01 -8.10 -4.09
CA THR A 359 -7.00 -6.63 -4.11
C THR A 359 -7.04 -6.18 -5.57
N ASN A 360 -8.06 -5.43 -6.00
CA ASN A 360 -8.29 -5.11 -7.42
C ASN A 360 -8.25 -3.61 -7.70
N LEU A 361 -7.84 -3.21 -8.91
CA LEU A 361 -7.84 -1.80 -9.33
C LEU A 361 -9.22 -1.35 -9.81
N PHE A 362 -9.65 -0.16 -9.39
CA PHE A 362 -10.86 0.52 -9.81
C PHE A 362 -10.54 1.94 -10.28
N ILE A 363 -11.20 2.39 -11.33
CA ILE A 363 -11.11 3.77 -11.83
C ILE A 363 -12.50 4.41 -11.85
N ALA A 364 -12.61 5.65 -11.41
CA ALA A 364 -13.82 6.44 -11.38
C ALA A 364 -13.63 7.75 -12.16
N ASP A 365 -14.72 8.30 -12.69
CA ASP A 365 -14.79 9.73 -13.00
C ASP A 365 -14.94 10.50 -11.68
N TRP A 366 -14.16 11.56 -11.49
CA TRP A 366 -14.24 12.42 -10.32
C TRP A 366 -15.29 13.52 -10.50
N VAL A 367 -16.00 13.85 -9.43
CA VAL A 367 -16.99 14.94 -9.35
C VAL A 367 -16.69 15.76 -8.10
N ASP A 368 -16.50 17.07 -8.23
CA ASP A 368 -16.34 18.00 -7.10
C ASP A 368 -17.68 18.36 -6.43
#